data_AF-A0A0G1UDQ0-F1
#
_entry.id   AF-A0A0G1UDQ0-F1
#
_cell.length_a   1.000
_cell.length_b   1.000
_cell.length_c   1.000
_cell.angle_alpha   90.00
_cell.angle_beta   90.00
_cell.angle_gamma   90.00
#
_symmetry.space_group_name_H-M   'P 1'
#
loop_
_entity.id
_entity.type
_entity.pdbx_description
1 polymer ?
#
loop_
_entity_poly.entity_id
_entity_poly.type
_entity_poly.pdbx_seq_one_letter_code
_entity_poly.pdbx_strand_id
1 'polypeptide(L)'
;MSTVTFNISLPKTLANQVDEQIASGEFASRSEFFRMLLRLYETITQTVVKQPAPPLELLEYKKRPLKEVEDKMMATGKYSRKFVKGIVAGLKREGQYVDS
;
A
#
# COMPACT_ATOMS: atom_id res chain seq x y z
N MET A 1 22.61 29.00 -4.93
CA MET A 1 21.56 28.35 -4.11
C MET A 1 21.15 29.34 -3.03
N SER A 2 19.85 29.66 -2.92
CA SER A 2 19.35 30.43 -1.78
C SER A 2 19.18 29.49 -0.59
N THR A 3 19.80 29.83 0.54
CA THR A 3 19.52 29.18 1.82
C THR A 3 18.47 30.00 2.55
N VAL A 4 17.51 29.32 3.18
CA VAL A 4 16.49 29.93 4.03
C VAL A 4 16.68 29.38 5.43
N THR A 5 16.66 30.26 6.43
CA THR A 5 16.73 29.87 7.85
C THR A 5 15.36 30.09 8.46
N PHE A 6 14.87 29.09 9.18
CA PHE A 6 13.63 29.14 9.92
C PHE A 6 13.84 28.52 11.30
N ASN A 7 12.99 28.90 12.26
CA ASN A 7 13.05 28.40 13.62
C ASN A 7 11.96 27.34 13.82
N ILE A 8 12.29 26.30 14.58
CA ILE A 8 11.35 25.25 14.99
C ILE A 8 11.48 25.02 16.49
N SER A 9 10.36 24.70 17.12
CA SER A 9 10.33 24.22 18.51
C SER A 9 10.07 22.72 18.51
N LEU A 10 10.84 21.98 19.29
CA LEU A 10 10.73 20.54 19.42
C LEU A 10 10.60 20.15 20.89
N PRO A 11 9.84 19.09 21.22
CA PRO A 11 9.96 18.45 22.52
C PRO A 11 11.41 18.13 22.85
N LYS A 12 11.81 18.35 24.10
CA LYS A 12 13.20 18.15 24.53
C LYS A 12 13.72 16.74 24.24
N THR A 13 12.85 15.73 24.36
CA THR A 13 13.17 14.34 24.03
C THR A 13 13.58 14.17 22.57
N LEU A 14 12.85 14.79 21.62
CA LEU A 14 13.21 14.75 20.21
C LEU A 14 14.48 15.53 19.92
N ALA A 15 14.66 16.69 20.56
CA ALA A 15 15.89 17.47 20.41
C ALA A 15 17.12 16.67 20.84
N ASN A 16 17.03 15.94 21.96
CA ASN A 16 18.11 15.06 22.42
C ASN A 16 18.40 13.94 21.42
N GLN A 17 17.38 13.31 20.84
CA GLN A 17 17.57 12.28 19.81
C GLN A 17 18.30 12.83 18.59
N VAL A 18 17.96 14.05 18.15
CA VAL A 18 18.68 14.71 17.05
C VAL A 18 20.15 14.91 17.41
N ASP A 19 20.44 15.35 18.64
CA ASP A 19 21.81 15.57 19.10
C ASP A 19 22.61 14.26 19.21
N GLU A 20 21.98 13.16 19.62
CA GLU A 20 22.59 11.82 19.62
C GLU A 20 22.97 11.37 18.20
N GLN A 21 22.11 11.62 17.20
CA GLN A 21 22.39 11.30 15.80
C GLN A 21 23.52 12.16 15.21
N ILE A 22 23.72 13.38 15.72
CA ILE A 22 24.86 14.20 15.31
C ILE A 22 26.14 13.72 15.99
N ALA A 23 26.05 13.39 17.29
CA ALA A 23 27.16 12.88 18.06
C ALA A 23 27.68 11.52 17.55
N SER A 24 26.84 10.72 16.88
CA SER A 24 27.26 9.48 16.21
C SER A 24 28.26 9.72 15.05
N GLY A 25 28.34 10.95 14.55
CA GLY A 25 29.18 11.33 13.41
C GLY A 25 28.53 11.13 12.04
N GLU A 26 27.27 10.67 11.99
CA GLU A 26 26.53 10.48 10.74
C GLU A 26 26.16 11.83 10.06
N PHE A 27 26.00 12.88 10.86
CA PHE A 27 25.68 14.23 10.39
C PHE A 27 26.64 15.26 10.96
N ALA A 28 27.09 16.23 10.17
CA ALA A 28 27.96 17.30 10.63
C ALA A 28 27.20 18.40 11.40
N SER A 29 25.88 18.48 11.28
CA SER A 29 25.06 19.48 11.99
C SER A 29 23.58 19.12 12.07
N ARG A 30 22.84 19.79 12.98
CA ARG A 30 21.36 19.73 13.04
C ARG A 30 20.72 20.09 11.70
N SER A 31 21.24 21.11 11.03
CA SER A 31 20.71 21.54 9.73
C SER A 31 20.90 20.47 8.65
N GLU A 32 21.96 19.68 8.71
CA GLU A 32 22.17 18.57 7.77
C GLU A 32 21.23 17.41 8.04
N PHE A 33 21.06 17.03 9.31
CA PHE A 33 20.09 16.03 9.75
C PHE A 33 18.68 16.36 9.22
N PHE A 34 18.19 17.59 9.46
CA PHE A 34 16.86 18.00 9.00
C PHE A 34 16.77 18.11 7.47
N ARG A 35 17.83 18.53 6.77
CA ARG A 35 17.84 18.53 5.29
C ARG A 35 17.68 17.14 4.72
N MET A 36 18.35 16.13 5.29
CA MET A 36 18.17 14.74 4.89
C MET A 36 16.73 14.28 5.11
N LEU A 37 16.16 14.56 6.29
CA LEU A 37 14.77 14.18 6.59
C LEU A 37 13.76 14.83 5.65
N LEU A 38 13.93 16.11 5.31
CA LEU A 38 13.06 16.79 4.36
C LEU A 38 13.14 16.18 2.97
N ARG A 39 14.35 15.82 2.49
CA ARG A 39 14.52 15.11 1.21
C ARG A 39 13.86 13.73 1.22
N LEU A 40 13.98 13.00 2.32
CA LEU A 40 13.34 11.70 2.48
C LEU A 40 11.81 11.86 2.44
N TYR A 41 11.27 12.84 3.17
CA TYR A 41 9.85 13.15 3.15
C TYR A 41 9.36 13.52 1.74
N GLU A 42 10.09 14.38 1.01
CA GLU A 42 9.78 14.70 -0.39
C GLU A 42 9.84 13.46 -1.28
N THR A 43 10.82 12.59 -1.09
CA THR A 43 10.96 11.36 -1.89
C THR A 43 9.80 10.41 -1.62
N ILE A 44 9.44 10.18 -0.36
CA ILE A 44 8.31 9.31 0.03
C ILE A 44 7.00 9.90 -0.47
N THR A 45 6.76 11.19 -0.23
CA THR A 45 5.54 11.85 -0.70
C THR A 45 5.45 11.84 -2.23
N GLN A 46 6.53 12.09 -2.96
CA GLN A 46 6.49 12.05 -4.42
C GLN A 46 6.36 10.62 -4.97
N THR A 47 6.90 9.60 -4.31
CA THR A 47 6.74 8.20 -4.74
C THR A 47 5.35 7.65 -4.42
N VAL A 48 4.73 8.09 -3.32
CA VAL A 48 3.35 7.71 -2.95
C VAL A 48 2.30 8.53 -3.71
N VAL A 49 2.59 9.78 -4.09
CA VAL A 49 1.62 10.69 -4.73
C VAL A 49 1.67 10.65 -6.27
N LYS A 50 2.75 10.14 -6.89
CA LYS A 50 2.81 9.98 -8.36
C LYS A 50 1.96 8.83 -8.90
N GLN A 51 1.55 7.90 -8.05
CA GLN A 51 0.34 7.12 -8.30
C GLN A 51 -0.76 7.84 -7.54
N PRO A 52 -1.66 8.59 -8.20
CA PRO A 52 -2.93 8.85 -7.56
C PRO A 52 -3.45 7.45 -7.21
N ALA A 53 -3.60 7.15 -5.91
CA ALA A 53 -4.49 6.07 -5.53
C ALA A 53 -5.75 6.33 -6.36
N PRO A 54 -6.18 5.41 -7.23
CA PRO A 54 -7.43 5.61 -7.94
C PRO A 54 -8.44 6.02 -6.86
N PRO A 55 -9.27 7.06 -7.12
CA PRO A 55 -10.28 7.46 -6.15
C PRO A 55 -10.92 6.19 -5.61
N LEU A 56 -11.14 6.12 -4.29
CA LEU A 56 -11.82 4.99 -3.66
C LEU A 56 -13.21 4.87 -4.31
N GLU A 57 -13.26 4.21 -5.45
CA GLU A 57 -14.48 3.88 -6.16
C GLU A 57 -15.13 2.86 -5.25
N LEU A 58 -16.23 3.27 -4.62
CA LEU A 58 -17.16 2.35 -4.01
C LEU A 58 -17.78 1.55 -5.15
N LEU A 59 -17.03 0.57 -5.65
CA LEU A 59 -17.50 -0.35 -6.66
C LEU A 59 -18.68 -1.09 -6.06
N GLU A 60 -19.82 -0.99 -6.74
CA GLU A 60 -20.98 -1.79 -6.39
C GLU A 60 -20.56 -3.26 -6.34
N TYR A 61 -20.79 -3.90 -5.21
CA TYR A 61 -20.49 -5.30 -5.04
C TYR A 61 -21.41 -6.13 -5.93
N LYS A 62 -20.90 -6.57 -7.10
CA LYS A 62 -21.61 -7.46 -8.01
C LYS A 62 -21.24 -8.90 -7.69
N LYS A 63 -22.25 -9.69 -7.32
CA LYS A 63 -22.08 -11.14 -7.11
C LYS A 63 -21.55 -11.77 -8.39
N ARG A 64 -20.62 -12.71 -8.25
CA ARG A 64 -19.99 -13.36 -9.41
C ARG A 64 -20.83 -14.55 -9.88
N PRO A 65 -21.06 -14.72 -11.20
CA PRO A 65 -21.78 -15.87 -11.72
C PRO A 65 -20.96 -17.15 -11.57
N LEU A 66 -21.57 -18.21 -11.03
CA LEU A 66 -20.91 -19.50 -10.83
C LEU A 66 -20.42 -20.14 -12.15
N LYS A 67 -21.12 -19.87 -13.25
CA LYS A 67 -20.74 -20.34 -14.59
C LYS A 67 -19.38 -19.82 -15.04
N GLU A 68 -19.06 -18.56 -14.73
CA GLU A 68 -17.74 -18.00 -15.06
C GLU A 68 -16.61 -18.72 -14.32
N VAL A 69 -16.86 -19.14 -13.08
CA VAL A 69 -15.91 -19.93 -12.29
C VAL A 69 -15.72 -21.31 -12.89
N GLU A 70 -16.83 -21.99 -13.26
CA GLU A 70 -16.80 -23.29 -13.92
C GLU A 70 -16.01 -23.23 -15.25
N ASP A 71 -16.34 -22.28 -16.11
CA ASP A 71 -15.72 -22.12 -17.43
C ASP A 71 -14.22 -21.83 -17.31
N LYS A 72 -13.82 -20.91 -16.41
CA LYS A 72 -12.41 -20.59 -16.16
C LYS A 72 -11.63 -21.78 -15.62
N MET A 73 -12.21 -22.55 -14.70
CA MET A 73 -11.57 -23.74 -14.15
C MET A 73 -11.41 -24.85 -15.20
N MET A 74 -12.45 -25.07 -16.01
CA MET A 74 -12.41 -26.04 -17.10
C MET A 74 -11.41 -25.65 -18.19
N ALA A 75 -11.31 -24.35 -18.51
CA ALA A 75 -10.38 -23.82 -19.51
C ALA A 75 -8.90 -24.04 -19.15
N THR A 76 -8.57 -24.22 -17.86
CA THR A 76 -7.18 -24.53 -17.46
C THR A 76 -6.71 -25.93 -17.89
N GLY A 77 -7.64 -26.85 -18.19
CA GLY A 77 -7.32 -28.25 -18.52
C GLY A 77 -6.73 -29.08 -17.37
N LYS A 78 -6.57 -28.50 -16.17
CA LYS A 78 -5.90 -29.14 -15.02
C LYS A 78 -6.84 -29.96 -14.13
N TYR A 79 -8.15 -29.77 -14.27
CA TYR A 79 -9.13 -30.28 -13.32
C TYR A 79 -10.18 -31.16 -14.00
N SER A 80 -10.60 -32.23 -13.32
CA SER A 80 -11.69 -33.08 -13.79
C SER A 80 -13.05 -32.39 -13.63
N ARG A 81 -13.99 -32.67 -14.52
CA ARG A 81 -15.36 -32.13 -14.46
C ARG A 81 -16.03 -32.42 -13.10
N LYS A 82 -15.79 -33.60 -12.52
CA LYS A 82 -16.33 -33.98 -11.21
C LYS A 82 -15.80 -33.08 -10.09
N PHE A 83 -14.50 -32.77 -10.13
CA PHE A 83 -13.86 -31.88 -9.17
C PHE A 83 -14.40 -30.45 -9.29
N VAL A 84 -14.48 -29.90 -10.51
CA VAL A 84 -14.99 -28.54 -10.74
C VAL A 84 -16.43 -28.41 -10.24
N LYS A 85 -17.30 -29.39 -10.51
CA LYS A 85 -18.67 -29.41 -9.98
C LYS A 85 -18.74 -29.41 -8.45
N GLY A 86 -17.82 -30.11 -7.78
CA GLY A 86 -17.72 -30.10 -6.32
C GLY A 86 -17.38 -28.71 -5.77
N ILE A 87 -16.47 -28.00 -6.43
CA ILE A 87 -16.11 -26.63 -6.06
C ILE A 87 -17.27 -25.67 -6.30
N VAL A 88 -17.91 -25.72 -7.48
CA VAL A 88 -19.08 -24.87 -7.80
C VAL A 88 -20.21 -25.07 -6.79
N ALA A 89 -20.48 -26.31 -6.38
CA ALA A 89 -21.49 -26.62 -5.36
C ALA A 89 -21.13 -26.05 -3.97
N GLY A 90 -19.84 -26.00 -3.63
CA GLY A 90 -19.36 -25.35 -2.41
C GLY A 90 -19.54 -23.83 -2.46
N LEU A 91 -19.10 -23.20 -3.56
CA LEU A 91 -19.18 -21.76 -3.76
C LEU A 91 -20.61 -21.22 -3.82
N LYS A 92 -21.56 -22.06 -4.26
CA LYS A 92 -23.00 -21.73 -4.23
C LYS A 92 -23.53 -21.40 -2.82
N ARG A 93 -22.88 -21.91 -1.76
CA ARG A 93 -23.27 -21.66 -0.37
C ARG A 93 -22.74 -20.31 0.14
N GLU A 94 -21.78 -19.72 -0.55
CA GLU A 94 -21.17 -18.45 -0.20
C GLU A 94 -22.03 -17.30 -0.71
N GLY A 95 -22.23 -16.25 0.12
CA GLY A 95 -23.02 -15.08 -0.25
C GLY A 95 -22.46 -14.27 -1.43
N GLN A 96 -21.28 -14.65 -1.92
CA GLN A 96 -20.50 -13.94 -2.92
C GLN A 96 -20.82 -14.32 -4.38
N TYR A 97 -21.57 -15.39 -4.58
CA TYR A 97 -21.84 -15.95 -5.91
C TYR A 97 -23.35 -16.02 -6.19
N VAL A 98 -23.70 -16.08 -7.48
CA VAL A 98 -25.07 -16.31 -7.96
C VAL A 98 -25.11 -17.45 -8.97
N ASP A 99 -26.21 -18.19 -8.94
CA ASP A 99 -26.57 -19.02 -10.09
C ASP A 99 -26.88 -18.07 -11.26
N SER A 100 -26.17 -18.28 -12.37
CA SER A 100 -26.33 -17.54 -13.62
C SER A 100 -27.12 -18.32 -14.65
#